data_AF-H9FH19-F1
#
_entry.id   AF-H9FH19-F1
#
_cell.length_a   1.000
_cell.length_b   1.000
_cell.length_c   1.000
_cell.angle_alpha   90.00
_cell.angle_beta   90.00
_cell.angle_gamma   90.00
#
_symmetry.space_group_name_H-M   'P 1'
#
loop_
_entity.id
_entity.type
_entity.pdbx_description
1 polymer ?
#
loop_
_entity_poly.entity_id
_entity_poly.type
_entity_poly.pdbx_seq_one_letter_code
_entity_poly.pdbx_strand_id
1 'polypeptide(L)' 'GPVEILPFLYLGSAYHAARRDMLDTLGITALLNVSSDCPNHFEGHYQYKCIPVEDNHKADISSWFMEAIEYIDAVKDCRG' A
#
# COMPACT_ATOMS: atom_id res chain seq x y z
N GLY A 1 -3.22 14.92 -0.62
CA GLY A 1 -2.18 13.90 -0.81
C GLY A 1 -2.34 12.87 0.29
N PRO A 2 -1.71 11.69 0.16
CA PRO A 2 -1.65 10.71 1.24
C PRO A 2 -0.98 11.32 2.48
N VAL A 3 -1.28 10.79 3.65
CA VAL A 3 -0.76 11.26 4.93
C VAL A 3 0.45 10.43 5.30
N GLU A 4 1.56 11.08 5.66
CA GLU A 4 2.74 10.41 6.20
C GLU A 4 2.45 9.95 7.64
N ILE A 5 2.53 8.64 7.88
CA ILE A 5 2.37 8.05 9.21
C ILE A 5 3.75 7.84 9.84
N LEU A 6 4.72 7.40 9.03
CA LEU A 6 6.13 7.25 9.37
C LEU A 6 6.97 7.69 8.16
N PRO A 7 8.29 7.97 8.34
CA PRO A 7 9.18 8.42 7.25
C PRO A 7 9.26 7.50 6.01
N PHE A 8 8.71 6.29 6.08
CA PHE A 8 8.68 5.31 5.00
C PHE A 8 7.26 4.77 4.72
N LEU A 9 6.24 5.27 5.43
CA LEU A 9 4.87 4.75 5.38
C LEU A 9 3.85 5.88 5.22
N TYR A 10 3.16 5.84 4.09
CA TYR A 10 2.09 6.77 3.74
C TYR A 10 0.76 6.04 3.69
N LEU A 11 -0.29 6.68 4.23
CA LEU A 11 -1.66 6.20 4.15
C LEU A 11 -2.47 7.03 3.15
N GLY A 12 -3.11 6.38 2.20
CA GLY A 12 -3.85 7.04 1.13
C GLY A 12 -5.07 6.24 0.67
N SER A 13 -5.79 6.80 -0.30
CA SER A 13 -6.96 6.18 -0.95
C SER A 13 -6.59 5.69 -2.36
N ALA A 14 -7.51 4.97 -3.01
CA ALA A 14 -7.38 4.58 -4.41
C ALA A 14 -7.05 5.77 -5.34
N TYR A 15 -7.65 6.94 -5.09
CA TYR A 15 -7.36 8.16 -5.84
C TYR A 15 -5.90 8.60 -5.71
N HIS A 16 -5.33 8.49 -4.52
CA HIS A 16 -3.91 8.77 -4.29
C HIS A 16 -3.01 7.74 -4.97
N ALA A 17 -3.38 6.45 -4.91
CA ALA A 17 -2.65 5.35 -5.56
C ALA A 17 -2.67 5.42 -7.10
N ALA A 18 -3.65 6.12 -7.69
CA ALA A 18 -3.76 6.34 -9.14
C ALA A 18 -2.95 7.55 -9.65
N ARG A 19 -2.18 8.24 -8.79
CA ARG A 19 -1.43 9.47 -9.13
C ARG A 19 0.08 9.24 -9.13
N ARG A 20 0.59 8.73 -10.26
CA ARG A 20 2.03 8.45 -10.45
C ARG A 20 2.94 9.65 -10.14
N ASP A 21 2.58 10.83 -10.64
CA ASP A 21 3.31 12.08 -10.41
C ASP A 21 3.57 12.33 -8.92
N MET A 22 2.53 12.11 -8.11
CA MET A 22 2.57 12.28 -6.67
C MET A 22 3.34 11.15 -5.98
N LEU A 23 3.15 9.89 -6.39
CA LEU A 23 3.88 8.74 -5.86
C LEU A 23 5.40 8.89 -6.08
N ASP A 24 5.80 9.30 -7.28
CA ASP A 24 7.20 9.53 -7.65
C ASP A 24 7.80 10.70 -6.86
N THR A 25 7.05 11.79 -6.69
CA THR A 25 7.49 12.96 -5.90
C THR A 25 7.70 12.62 -4.42
N LEU A 26 6.86 11.75 -3.86
CA LEU A 26 6.98 11.24 -2.50
C LEU A 26 8.06 10.15 -2.37
N GLY A 27 8.66 9.72 -3.48
CA GLY A 27 9.65 8.64 -3.50
C GLY A 27 9.06 7.29 -3.11
N ILE A 28 7.78 7.04 -3.39
CA ILE A 28 7.14 5.74 -3.13
C ILE A 28 7.68 4.70 -4.12
N THR A 29 8.03 3.51 -3.62
CA THR A 29 8.45 2.37 -4.47
C THR A 29 7.53 1.17 -4.40
N ALA A 30 6.64 1.14 -3.41
CA ALA A 30 5.76 0.02 -3.17
C ALA A 30 4.36 0.49 -2.74
N LEU A 31 3.34 -0.26 -3.12
CA LEU A 31 1.96 -0.03 -2.75
C LEU A 31 1.36 -1.29 -2.14
N LEU A 32 0.86 -1.16 -0.91
CA LEU A 32 0.03 -2.16 -0.26
C LEU A 32 -1.44 -1.82 -0.50
N ASN A 33 -2.10 -2.56 -1.38
CA ASN A 33 -3.51 -2.40 -1.72
C ASN A 33 -4.34 -3.33 -0.85
N VAL A 34 -5.14 -2.77 0.07
CA VAL A 34 -5.97 -3.55 1.02
C VAL A 34 -7.44 -3.60 0.57
N SER A 35 -7.71 -3.40 -0.72
CA SER A 35 -9.06 -3.35 -1.29
C SER A 35 -9.30 -4.47 -2.29
N SER A 36 -10.51 -5.02 -2.27
CA SER A 36 -10.98 -5.99 -3.25
C SER A 36 -11.37 -5.35 -4.60
N ASP A 37 -11.71 -4.06 -4.61
CA ASP A 37 -12.37 -3.38 -5.73
C ASP A 37 -11.46 -2.36 -6.44
N CYS A 38 -10.23 -2.17 -5.94
CA CYS A 38 -9.28 -1.22 -6.51
C CYS A 38 -8.21 -1.94 -7.35
N PRO A 39 -8.07 -1.65 -8.65
CA PRO A 39 -7.00 -2.23 -9.46
C PRO A 39 -5.65 -1.54 -9.18
N ASN A 40 -4.56 -2.25 -9.49
CA ASN A 40 -3.21 -1.69 -9.47
C ASN A 40 -2.97 -0.92 -10.77
N HIS A 41 -2.73 0.39 -10.68
CA HIS A 41 -2.65 1.25 -11.85
C HIS A 41 -1.29 1.24 -12.58
N PHE A 42 -0.21 0.86 -11.89
CA PHE A 42 1.16 1.03 -12.38
C PHE A 42 2.01 -0.23 -12.16
N GLU A 43 1.44 -1.41 -12.39
CA GLU A 43 2.14 -2.70 -12.28
C GLU A 43 3.40 -2.69 -13.17
N GLY A 44 4.54 -3.10 -12.59
CA GLY A 44 5.86 -3.05 -13.22
C GLY A 44 6.69 -1.80 -12.93
N HIS A 45 6.07 -0.70 -12.50
CA HIS A 45 6.78 0.49 -12.02
C HIS A 45 6.99 0.50 -10.49
N TYR A 46 6.00 0.00 -9.75
CA TYR A 46 6.08 -0.17 -8.30
C TYR A 46 5.90 -1.63 -7.93
N GLN A 47 6.39 -1.98 -6.75
CA GLN A 47 6.08 -3.26 -6.13
C GLN A 47 4.65 -3.20 -5.56
N TYR A 48 3.85 -4.23 -5.82
CA TYR A 48 2.49 -4.30 -5.33
C TYR A 48 2.32 -5.51 -4.42
N LYS A 49 1.60 -5.29 -3.32
CA LYS A 49 1.01 -6.35 -2.51
C LYS A 49 -0.48 -6.08 -2.41
N CYS A 50 -1.29 -7.05 -2.79
CA CYS A 50 -2.74 -6.95 -2.68
C CYS A 50 -3.23 -7.85 -1.56
N ILE A 51 -4.00 -7.28 -0.64
CA ILE A 51 -4.69 -7.99 0.43
C ILE A 51 -6.18 -7.68 0.24
N PRO A 52 -6.95 -8.55 -0.43
CA PRO A 52 -8.36 -8.29 -0.72
C PRO A 52 -9.20 -8.44 0.56
N VAL A 53 -9.31 -7.35 1.32
CA VAL A 53 -10.17 -7.27 2.50
C VAL A 53 -11.43 -6.50 2.13
N GLU A 54 -12.59 -7.10 2.38
CA GLU A 54 -13.86 -6.39 2.24
C GLU A 54 -14.02 -5.38 3.38
N ASP A 55 -14.50 -4.18 3.06
CA ASP A 55 -14.79 -3.14 4.05
C ASP A 55 -16.13 -3.43 4.75
N ASN A 56 -16.16 -4.52 5.52
CA ASN A 56 -17.31 -4.89 6.32
C ASN A 56 -16.90 -5.48 7.68
N HIS A 57 -17.84 -5.46 8.62
CA HIS A 57 -17.64 -5.93 9.99
C HIS A 57 -17.45 -7.45 10.13
N LYS A 58 -17.62 -8.21 9.05
CA LYS A 58 -17.42 -9.67 9.04
C LYS A 58 -16.03 -10.05 8.51
N ALA A 59 -15.35 -9.14 7.81
CA ALA A 59 -14.02 -9.38 7.28
C ALA A 59 -13.00 -9.39 8.43
N ASP A 60 -12.23 -10.48 8.52
CA ASP A 60 -11.16 -10.57 9.50
C ASP A 60 -9.90 -9.89 8.96
N ILE A 61 -9.82 -8.56 9.14
CA ILE A 61 -8.63 -7.79 8.80
C ILE A 61 -7.43 -8.15 9.69
N SER A 62 -7.69 -8.66 10.90
CA SER A 62 -6.63 -8.93 11.89
C SER A 62 -5.74 -10.08 11.44
N SER A 63 -6.31 -11.07 10.76
CA SER A 63 -5.56 -12.18 10.16
C SER A 63 -4.52 -11.71 9.13
N TRP A 64 -4.69 -10.53 8.53
CA TRP A 64 -3.78 -9.97 7.54
C TRP A 64 -2.74 -9.02 8.11
N PHE A 65 -2.83 -8.68 9.40
CA PHE A 65 -1.89 -7.72 10.00
C PHE A 65 -0.44 -8.20 9.90
N MET A 66 -0.17 -9.47 10.21
CA MET A 66 1.19 -10.00 10.10
C MET A 66 1.73 -9.91 8.67
N GLU A 67 0.92 -10.31 7.68
CA GLU A 67 1.32 -10.26 6.26
C GLU A 67 1.54 -8.81 5.76
N ALA A 68 0.70 -7.87 6.19
CA ALA A 68 0.85 -6.45 5.87
C ALA A 68 2.12 -5.86 6.50
N ILE A 69 2.38 -6.18 7.77
CA ILE A 69 3.56 -5.70 8.51
C ILE A 69 4.83 -6.27 7.89
N GLU A 70 4.89 -7.57 7.64
CA GLU A 70 6.04 -8.23 6.99
C GLU A 70 6.35 -7.61 5.63
N TYR A 71 5.33 -7.27 4.84
CA TYR A 71 5.53 -6.59 3.56
C TYR A 71 6.11 -5.18 3.74
N ILE A 72 5.59 -4.39 4.68
CA ILE A 72 6.10 -3.05 4.98
C ILE A 72 7.56 -3.11 5.44
N ASP A 73 7.89 -4.06 6.33
CA ASP A 73 9.25 -4.25 6.83
C ASP A 73 10.20 -4.71 5.73
N ALA A 74 9.79 -5.64 4.86
CA ALA A 74 10.60 -6.07 3.72
C ALA A 74 10.93 -4.92 2.75
N VAL A 75 9.95 -4.07 2.43
CA VAL A 75 10.16 -2.90 1.56
C VAL A 75 11.11 -1.89 2.21
N LYS A 76 10.99 -1.71 3.53
CA LYS A 76 11.85 -0.83 4.31
C LYS A 76 13.29 -1.35 4.33
N ASP A 77 13.50 -2.64 4.59
CA ASP A 77 14.83 -3.25 4.70
C ASP A 77 15.56 -3.33 3.35
N CYS A 78 14.84 -3.47 2.23
CA CYS A 78 15.43 -3.37 0.89
C CYS A 78 16.01 -1.98 0.57
N ARG A 79 15.73 -0.95 1.38
CA ARG A 79 16.32 0.40 1.24
C ARG A 79 17.49 0.65 2.21
N GLY A 80 17.93 -0.36 2.96
CA GLY A 80 19.12 -0.33 3.82
C GLY A 80 20.43 -0.45 3.06
#